data_AF-A0AAE9XDL3-F1
#
_entry.id   AF-A0AAE9XDL3-F1
#
_cell.length_a   1.000
_cell.length_b   1.000
_cell.length_c   1.000
_cell.angle_alpha   90.00
_cell.angle_beta   90.00
_cell.angle_gamma   90.00
#
_symmetry.space_group_name_H-M   'P 1'
#
loop_
_entity.id
_entity.type
_entity.pdbx_description
1 polymer ?
#
loop_
_entity_poly.entity_id
_entity_poly.type
_entity_poly.pdbx_seq_one_letter_code
_entity_poly.pdbx_strand_id
1 'polypeptide(L)'
;MTKQMTALKFFFRNGETWTIKRENIGDLWIKQISTSFGRINGSDFQKINPCEALRIEILEEADHVQTDDINLGGLEMGMFARALKYEDIEKMAIVFDNGTEDLIYFPYEDKMTEGQEGLDNKHQTTKIGKNKNLYIVIDPKETVETLYQDK
;
A
#
# COMPACT_ATOMS: atom_id res chain seq x y z
N MET A 1 -21.61 -15.37 9.42
CA MET A 1 -21.50 -14.64 8.14
C MET A 1 -20.02 -14.42 7.87
N THR A 2 -19.55 -14.73 6.67
CA THR A 2 -18.16 -14.52 6.27
C THR A 2 -17.98 -13.03 5.95
N LYS A 3 -17.06 -12.34 6.62
CA LYS A 3 -16.76 -10.92 6.34
C LYS A 3 -16.29 -10.80 4.89
N GLN A 4 -16.82 -9.84 4.14
CA GLN A 4 -16.40 -9.60 2.76
C GLN A 4 -15.53 -8.34 2.68
N MET A 5 -14.38 -8.45 2.03
CA MET A 5 -13.53 -7.29 1.75
C MET A 5 -14.27 -6.34 0.80
N THR A 6 -14.26 -5.05 1.13
CA THR A 6 -14.88 -3.96 0.36
C THR A 6 -13.85 -2.98 -0.20
N ALA A 7 -12.72 -2.79 0.47
CA ALA A 7 -11.65 -1.90 0.03
C ALA A 7 -10.30 -2.27 0.66
N LEU A 8 -9.23 -1.72 0.10
CA LEU A 8 -7.91 -1.62 0.74
C LEU A 8 -7.63 -0.16 1.05
N LYS A 9 -7.20 0.14 2.28
CA LYS A 9 -6.76 1.48 2.67
C LYS A 9 -5.27 1.47 2.93
N PHE A 10 -4.49 2.08 2.06
CA PHE A 10 -3.05 2.26 2.21
C PHE A 10 -2.75 3.44 3.12
N PHE A 11 -1.71 3.30 3.94
CA PHE A 11 -1.18 4.35 4.80
C PHE A 11 0.25 4.66 4.39
N PHE A 12 0.50 5.92 4.11
CA PHE A 12 1.82 6.42 3.75
C PHE A 12 2.55 6.92 5.00
N ARG A 13 3.88 6.90 4.98
CA ARG A 13 4.73 7.38 6.09
C ARG A 13 4.52 8.86 6.41
N ASN A 14 4.11 9.66 5.42
CA ASN A 14 3.79 11.07 5.62
C ASN A 14 2.43 11.31 6.32
N GLY A 15 1.68 10.25 6.64
CA GLY A 15 0.37 10.32 7.31
C GLY A 15 -0.84 10.41 6.38
N GLU A 16 -0.62 10.51 5.07
CA GLU A 16 -1.70 10.42 4.09
C GLU A 16 -2.24 9.00 3.97
N THR A 17 -3.44 8.88 3.40
CA THR A 17 -4.07 7.58 3.13
C THR A 17 -4.64 7.52 1.73
N TRP A 18 -4.75 6.30 1.21
CA TRP A 18 -5.38 6.05 -0.09
C TRP A 18 -6.28 4.84 -0.03
N THR A 19 -7.58 5.04 -0.23
CA THR A 19 -8.57 3.96 -0.26
C THR A 19 -8.86 3.52 -1.68
N ILE A 20 -8.69 2.23 -1.94
CA ILE A 20 -8.97 1.58 -3.23
C ILE A 20 -10.15 0.63 -3.02
N LYS A 21 -11.25 0.91 -3.70
CA LYS A 21 -12.43 0.04 -3.66
C LYS A 21 -12.14 -1.27 -4.35
N ARG A 22 -12.76 -2.35 -3.86
CA ARG A 22 -12.54 -3.72 -4.33
C ARG A 22 -12.71 -3.87 -5.84
N GLU A 23 -13.68 -3.18 -6.44
CA GLU A 23 -13.92 -3.22 -7.89
C GLU A 23 -12.76 -2.71 -8.73
N ASN A 24 -11.87 -1.90 -8.16
CA ASN A 24 -10.70 -1.34 -8.84
C ASN A 24 -9.39 -2.06 -8.49
N ILE A 25 -9.48 -3.21 -7.80
CA ILE A 25 -8.33 -4.07 -7.52
C ILE A 25 -8.32 -5.16 -8.59
N GLY A 26 -7.25 -5.24 -9.38
CA GLY A 26 -7.01 -6.32 -10.33
C GLY A 26 -6.51 -7.56 -9.60
N ASP A 27 -5.20 -7.82 -9.69
CA ASP A 27 -4.53 -8.86 -8.91
C ASP A 27 -4.12 -8.34 -7.52
N LEU A 28 -4.33 -9.16 -6.49
CA LEU A 28 -3.83 -8.94 -5.13
C LEU A 28 -3.18 -10.20 -4.60
N TRP A 29 -1.92 -10.08 -4.17
CA TRP A 29 -1.20 -11.17 -3.52
C TRP A 29 -0.40 -10.65 -2.34
N ILE A 30 -0.63 -11.26 -1.17
CA ILE A 30 0.06 -10.93 0.07
C ILE A 30 0.73 -12.21 0.56
N LYS A 31 2.06 -12.17 0.68
CA LYS A 31 2.84 -13.33 1.07
C LYS A 31 2.92 -13.42 2.59
N GLN A 32 2.50 -14.56 3.13
CA GLN A 32 2.71 -14.97 4.53
C GLN A 32 2.41 -13.87 5.55
N ILE A 33 1.12 -13.65 5.82
CA ILE A 33 0.71 -12.82 6.96
C ILE A 33 0.92 -13.65 8.23
N SER A 34 1.80 -13.19 9.10
CA SER A 34 1.97 -13.76 10.44
C SER A 34 1.21 -12.90 11.47
N THR A 35 1.00 -13.43 12.68
CA THR A 35 0.45 -12.65 13.79
C THR A 35 1.45 -12.65 14.93
N SER A 36 1.82 -11.45 15.34
CA SER A 36 2.72 -11.19 16.47
C SER A 36 1.99 -10.34 17.50
N PHE A 37 2.33 -10.51 18.78
CA PHE A 37 1.86 -9.65 19.86
C PHE A 37 3.08 -8.95 20.48
N GLY A 38 3.06 -7.63 20.55
CA GLY A 38 4.21 -6.87 21.01
C GLY A 38 3.91 -5.40 21.28
N ARG A 39 4.93 -4.65 21.69
CA ARG A 39 4.86 -3.20 21.89
C ARG A 39 5.63 -2.51 20.76
N ILE A 40 5.02 -1.52 20.13
CA ILE A 40 5.71 -0.66 19.16
C ILE A 40 6.11 0.63 19.88
N ASN A 41 7.39 0.98 19.89
CA ASN A 41 7.90 2.23 20.50
C ASN A 41 7.43 2.47 21.95
N GLY A 42 7.37 1.42 22.78
CA GLY A 42 6.96 1.52 24.19
C GLY A 42 5.46 1.69 24.43
N SER A 43 4.64 1.64 23.38
CA SER A 43 3.17 1.63 23.49
C SER A 43 2.63 0.34 24.14
N ASP A 44 1.31 0.26 24.31
CA ASP A 44 0.64 -0.94 24.80
C ASP A 44 0.80 -2.16 23.90
N PHE A 45 0.50 -3.34 24.46
CA PHE A 45 0.51 -4.58 23.70
C PHE A 45 -0.52 -4.52 22.58
N GLN A 46 -0.05 -4.73 21.36
CA GLN A 46 -0.84 -4.70 20.16
C GLN A 46 -0.65 -5.99 19.37
N LYS A 47 -1.72 -6.40 18.69
CA LYS A 47 -1.66 -7.42 17.64
C LYS A 47 -1.09 -6.77 16.38
N ILE A 48 -0.07 -7.38 15.80
CA ILE A 48 0.64 -6.89 14.62
C ILE A 48 0.59 -8.00 13.58
N ASN A 49 0.21 -7.68 12.35
CA ASN A 49 0.19 -8.65 11.25
C ASN A 49 1.20 -8.25 10.16
N PRO A 50 2.49 -8.54 10.32
CA PRO A 50 3.45 -8.29 9.26
C PRO A 50 3.31 -9.35 8.16
N CYS A 51 3.51 -8.93 6.91
CA CYS A 51 3.66 -9.83 5.78
C CYS A 51 5.10 -9.84 5.25
N GLU A 52 5.46 -10.90 4.51
CA GLU A 52 6.77 -10.97 3.85
C GLU A 52 6.83 -10.13 2.56
N ALA A 53 5.72 -10.01 1.83
CA ALA A 53 5.66 -9.26 0.58
C ALA A 53 4.23 -8.89 0.17
N LEU A 54 4.11 -7.82 -0.61
CA LEU A 54 2.89 -7.41 -1.31
C LEU A 54 3.15 -7.35 -2.82
N ARG A 55 2.17 -7.79 -3.61
CA ARG A 55 2.05 -7.51 -5.05
C ARG A 55 0.61 -7.12 -5.34
N ILE A 56 0.41 -6.01 -6.03
CA ILE A 56 -0.94 -5.55 -6.38
C ILE A 56 -0.96 -4.88 -7.74
N GLU A 57 -2.01 -5.17 -8.51
CA GLU A 57 -2.44 -4.41 -9.68
C GLU A 57 -3.69 -3.60 -9.32
N ILE A 58 -3.67 -2.32 -9.65
CA ILE A 58 -4.75 -1.37 -9.39
C ILE A 58 -5.20 -0.81 -10.74
N LEU A 59 -6.51 -0.93 -11.01
CA LEU A 59 -7.10 -0.53 -12.29
C LEU A 59 -7.11 1.00 -12.45
N GLU A 60 -6.95 1.50 -13.69
CA GLU A 60 -6.85 2.94 -13.98
C GLU A 60 -8.02 3.76 -13.41
N GLU A 61 -9.20 3.16 -13.24
CA GLU A 61 -10.38 3.80 -12.66
C GLU A 61 -10.17 4.26 -11.20
N ALA A 62 -9.19 3.68 -10.48
CA ALA A 62 -8.84 4.13 -9.13
C ALA A 62 -7.99 5.41 -9.09
N ASP A 63 -7.41 5.84 -10.21
CA ASP A 63 -6.62 7.08 -10.26
C ASP A 63 -7.52 8.33 -10.24
N HIS A 64 -8.81 8.16 -10.58
CA HIS A 64 -9.83 9.19 -10.46
C HIS A 64 -10.26 9.34 -8.98
N VAL A 65 -9.59 10.28 -8.31
CA VAL A 65 -9.81 10.75 -6.93
C VAL A 65 -11.25 10.61 -6.44
N GLN A 66 -11.46 9.84 -5.36
CA GLN A 66 -12.61 9.99 -4.48
C GLN A 66 -12.33 11.14 -3.52
N THR A 67 -13.23 12.12 -3.49
CA THR A 67 -13.10 13.43 -2.83
C THR A 67 -12.86 13.40 -1.32
N ASP A 68 -12.95 12.23 -0.68
CA ASP A 68 -13.02 12.11 0.78
C ASP A 68 -11.67 11.79 1.44
N ASP A 69 -10.62 11.47 0.66
CA ASP A 69 -9.33 10.98 1.16
C ASP A 69 -8.18 12.02 1.19
N ILE A 70 -8.39 13.28 0.77
CA ILE A 70 -7.28 14.24 0.55
C ILE A 70 -7.22 15.35 1.61
N ASN A 71 -6.15 15.34 2.41
CA ASN A 71 -5.64 16.56 3.06
C ASN A 71 -4.90 17.40 2.00
N LEU A 72 -5.56 18.45 1.48
CA LEU A 72 -5.15 19.71 0.83
C LEU A 72 -3.87 19.84 -0.06
N GLY A 73 -2.92 18.91 -0.12
CA GLY A 73 -1.68 19.00 -0.92
C GLY A 73 -1.61 18.04 -2.12
N GLY A 74 -2.33 16.92 -2.10
CA GLY A 74 -2.30 15.90 -3.15
C GLY A 74 -3.24 16.13 -4.35
N LEU A 75 -4.05 17.20 -4.33
CA LEU A 75 -5.10 17.44 -5.34
C LEU A 75 -4.59 17.72 -6.76
N GLU A 76 -3.32 18.12 -6.93
CA GLU A 76 -2.75 18.39 -8.26
C GLU A 76 -2.13 17.16 -8.95
N MET A 77 -1.89 16.08 -8.22
CA MET A 77 -1.20 14.88 -8.70
C MET A 77 -2.05 13.64 -8.37
N GLY A 78 -2.56 12.94 -9.40
CA GLY A 78 -3.32 11.70 -9.21
C GLY A 78 -2.58 10.68 -8.34
N MET A 79 -3.31 9.78 -7.69
CA MET A 79 -2.73 8.83 -6.73
C MET A 79 -1.69 7.91 -7.35
N PHE A 80 -1.82 7.60 -8.64
CA PHE A 80 -0.82 6.81 -9.37
C PHE A 80 0.48 7.58 -9.53
N ALA A 81 0.41 8.86 -9.90
CA ALA A 81 1.59 9.72 -9.99
C ALA A 81 2.26 9.90 -8.62
N ARG A 82 1.48 9.98 -7.54
CA ARG A 82 2.00 9.99 -6.17
C ARG A 82 2.74 8.69 -5.84
N ALA A 83 2.12 7.53 -6.07
CA ALA A 83 2.72 6.22 -5.78
C ALA A 83 3.95 5.89 -6.63
N LEU A 84 4.07 6.51 -7.81
CA LEU A 84 5.28 6.48 -8.65
C LEU A 84 6.40 7.37 -8.11
N LYS A 85 6.03 8.53 -7.55
CA LYS A 85 7.00 9.54 -7.10
C LYS A 85 7.54 9.22 -5.71
N TYR A 86 6.68 8.71 -4.83
CA TYR A 86 6.99 8.47 -3.42
C TYR A 86 6.79 6.98 -3.09
N GLU A 87 7.84 6.38 -2.56
CA GLU A 87 7.88 4.96 -2.22
C GLU A 87 7.57 4.74 -0.75
N ASP A 88 6.58 5.44 -0.21
CA ASP A 88 6.40 5.65 1.23
C ASP A 88 5.22 4.87 1.83
N ILE A 89 4.76 3.79 1.19
CA ILE A 89 3.69 2.94 1.74
C ILE A 89 4.25 2.11 2.90
N GLU A 90 3.65 2.27 4.08
CA GLU A 90 4.08 1.59 5.31
C GLU A 90 3.23 0.35 5.61
N LYS A 91 1.91 0.48 5.45
CA LYS A 91 0.94 -0.52 5.87
C LYS A 91 -0.37 -0.35 5.10
N MET A 92 -1.23 -1.35 5.17
CA MET A 92 -2.60 -1.25 4.67
C MET A 92 -3.62 -1.83 5.65
N ALA A 93 -4.86 -1.36 5.58
CA ALA A 93 -6.01 -2.01 6.17
C ALA A 93 -6.81 -2.73 5.08
N ILE A 94 -7.19 -3.98 5.36
CA ILE A 94 -8.26 -4.67 4.63
C ILE A 94 -9.58 -4.24 5.27
N VAL A 95 -10.40 -3.51 4.53
CA VAL A 95 -11.69 -3.00 5.00
C VAL A 95 -12.78 -4.01 4.68
N PHE A 96 -13.63 -4.32 5.67
CA PHE A 96 -14.73 -5.27 5.54
C PHE A 96 -16.10 -4.59 5.58
N ASP A 97 -17.10 -5.24 4.98
CA ASP A 97 -18.50 -4.83 4.92
C ASP A 97 -19.16 -4.55 6.29
N ASN A 98 -18.68 -5.22 7.34
CA ASN A 98 -19.16 -5.04 8.71
C ASN A 98 -18.48 -3.86 9.47
N GLY A 99 -17.69 -3.04 8.77
CA GLY A 99 -16.98 -1.90 9.34
C GLY A 99 -15.73 -2.26 10.16
N THR A 100 -15.29 -3.52 10.16
CA THR A 100 -14.02 -3.91 10.77
C THR A 100 -12.86 -3.81 9.78
N GLU A 101 -11.65 -3.68 10.29
CA GLU A 101 -10.41 -3.60 9.50
C GLU A 101 -9.36 -4.57 10.05
N ASP A 102 -8.60 -5.17 9.14
CA ASP A 102 -7.38 -5.92 9.49
C ASP A 102 -6.15 -5.19 8.94
N LEU A 103 -5.28 -4.70 9.85
CA LEU A 103 -4.04 -4.03 9.49
C LEU A 103 -2.95 -5.03 9.14
N ILE A 104 -2.32 -4.82 7.99
CA ILE A 104 -1.17 -5.56 7.46
C ILE A 104 0.02 -4.61 7.32
N TYR A 105 1.15 -4.99 7.91
CA TYR A 105 2.39 -4.20 7.86
C TYR A 105 3.33 -4.76 6.80
N PHE A 106 3.87 -3.88 5.97
CA PHE A 106 4.80 -4.25 4.91
C PHE A 106 6.24 -4.29 5.41
N PRO A 107 7.13 -5.07 4.76
CA PRO A 107 8.55 -4.98 5.01
C PRO A 107 9.03 -3.56 4.70
N TYR A 108 9.82 -2.98 5.60
CA TYR A 108 10.28 -1.61 5.51
C TYR A 108 11.77 -1.51 5.82
N GLU A 109 12.50 -0.85 4.94
CA GLU A 109 13.88 -0.40 5.15
C GLU A 109 13.98 1.04 4.60
N ASP A 110 14.52 1.96 5.40
CA ASP A 110 14.69 3.36 4.98
C ASP A 110 15.63 3.45 3.77
N LYS A 111 15.16 4.12 2.71
CA LYS A 111 15.95 4.34 1.49
C LYS A 111 17.03 5.41 1.66
N MET A 112 16.95 6.23 2.72
CA MET A 112 17.83 7.38 2.97
C MET A 112 17.85 8.38 1.79
N THR A 113 16.69 8.60 1.17
CA THR A 113 16.52 9.61 0.11
C THR A 113 16.77 11.01 0.69
N GLU A 114 17.66 11.79 0.09
CA GLU A 114 17.99 13.14 0.55
C GLU A 114 16.74 14.03 0.56
N GLY A 115 16.41 14.62 1.71
CA GLY A 115 15.20 15.42 1.91
C GLY A 115 13.91 14.63 2.13
N GLN A 116 13.97 13.30 2.16
CA GLN A 116 12.87 12.38 2.49
C GLN A 116 13.32 11.24 3.41
N GLU A 117 14.30 11.53 4.27
CA GLU A 117 14.90 10.54 5.18
C GLU A 117 13.82 9.92 6.10
N GLY A 118 13.79 8.59 6.17
CA GLY A 118 12.80 7.86 6.97
C GLY A 118 11.39 7.80 6.38
N LEU A 119 11.18 8.27 5.16
CA LEU A 119 9.88 8.18 4.47
C LEU A 119 9.88 7.07 3.43
N ASP A 120 10.81 7.10 2.48
CA ASP A 120 10.84 6.14 1.38
C ASP A 120 11.26 4.73 1.86
N ASN A 121 10.55 3.74 1.37
CA ASN A 121 10.77 2.33 1.61
C ASN A 121 11.56 1.71 0.46
N LYS A 122 12.79 1.28 0.75
CA LYS A 122 13.68 0.62 -0.22
C LYS A 122 13.11 -0.67 -0.81
N HIS A 123 12.13 -1.29 -0.17
CA HIS A 123 11.48 -2.52 -0.67
C HIS A 123 10.28 -2.25 -1.56
N GLN A 124 9.80 -1.00 -1.66
CA GLN A 124 8.71 -0.64 -2.54
C GLN A 124 9.25 -0.29 -3.92
N THR A 125 8.62 -0.82 -4.95
CA THR A 125 8.81 -0.42 -6.35
C THR A 125 7.46 -0.32 -7.04
N THR A 126 7.29 0.69 -7.87
CA THR A 126 6.00 1.01 -8.52
C THR A 126 6.21 1.26 -10.01
N LYS A 127 5.27 0.82 -10.86
CA LYS A 127 5.21 1.23 -12.28
C LYS A 127 3.79 1.32 -12.80
N ILE A 128 3.60 2.06 -13.89
CA ILE A 128 2.37 2.03 -14.69
C ILE A 128 2.62 1.14 -15.91
N GLY A 129 1.77 0.14 -16.11
CA GLY A 129 1.86 -0.72 -17.28
C GLY A 129 1.26 -0.09 -18.54
N LYS A 130 1.41 -0.77 -19.68
CA LYS A 130 0.84 -0.38 -20.99
C LYS A 130 -0.68 -0.28 -20.97
N ASN A 131 -1.33 -1.03 -20.08
CA ASN A 131 -2.77 -0.97 -19.84
C ASN A 131 -3.19 0.18 -18.92
N LYS A 132 -2.26 1.06 -18.52
CA LYS A 132 -2.46 2.19 -17.60
C LYS A 132 -2.78 1.82 -16.16
N ASN A 133 -2.81 0.53 -15.82
CA ASN A 133 -2.94 0.08 -14.45
C ASN A 133 -1.64 0.34 -13.67
N LEU A 134 -1.78 0.59 -12.37
CA LEU A 134 -0.66 0.74 -11.46
C LEU A 134 -0.28 -0.61 -10.88
N TYR A 135 1.01 -0.91 -10.85
CA TYR A 135 1.57 -2.10 -10.24
C TYR A 135 2.49 -1.67 -9.09
N ILE A 136 2.25 -2.23 -7.91
CA ILE A 136 3.08 -1.98 -6.73
C ILE A 136 3.60 -3.32 -6.22
N VAL A 137 4.90 -3.38 -5.97
CA VAL A 137 5.57 -4.50 -5.31
C VAL A 137 6.26 -3.96 -4.07
N ILE A 138 5.97 -4.55 -2.91
CA ILE A 138 6.71 -4.31 -1.67
C ILE A 138 7.32 -5.63 -1.22
N ASP A 139 8.56 -5.88 -1.63
CA ASP A 139 9.25 -7.16 -1.43
C ASP A 139 10.76 -6.91 -1.30
N PRO A 140 11.45 -7.46 -0.28
CA PRO A 140 12.90 -7.31 -0.15
C PRO A 140 13.72 -8.00 -1.25
N LYS A 141 13.11 -8.87 -2.06
CA LYS A 141 13.80 -9.74 -3.03
C LYS A 141 13.42 -9.50 -4.48
N GLU A 142 12.20 -9.03 -4.72
CA GLU A 142 11.62 -8.89 -6.06
C GLU A 142 11.17 -7.44 -6.29
N THR A 143 11.15 -7.00 -7.55
CA THR A 143 10.68 -5.67 -7.91
C THR A 143 9.51 -5.75 -8.89
N VAL A 144 8.86 -4.62 -9.10
CA VAL A 144 7.82 -4.49 -10.13
C VAL A 144 8.36 -4.80 -11.53
N GLU A 145 9.65 -4.55 -11.78
CA GLU A 145 10.27 -4.86 -13.06
C GLU A 145 10.55 -6.34 -13.23
N THR A 146 10.91 -7.07 -12.17
CA THR A 146 11.12 -8.53 -12.28
C THR A 146 9.82 -9.29 -12.42
N LEU A 147 8.76 -8.84 -11.75
CA LEU A 147 7.49 -9.57 -11.65
C LEU A 147 6.49 -9.24 -12.75
N TYR A 148 6.52 -8.02 -13.27
CA TYR A 148 5.56 -7.53 -14.27
C TYR A 148 6.23 -7.13 -15.59
N GLN A 149 7.25 -7.88 -16.04
CA GLN A 149 8.08 -7.57 -17.22
C GLN A 149 7.26 -7.23 -18.48
N ASP A 150 6.18 -7.97 -18.71
CA ASP A 150 5.37 -7.84 -19.93
C ASP A 150 4.29 -6.76 -19.85
N LYS A 151 4.03 -6.24 -18.65
CA LYS A 151 3.00 -5.25 -18.37
C LYS A 151 3.45 -3.85 -18.69
#